data_AF-A0A977L1C1-F1
#
_entry.id   AF-A0A977L1C1-F1
#
_cell.length_a   1.000
_cell.length_b   1.000
_cell.length_c   1.000
_cell.angle_alpha   90.00
_cell.angle_beta   90.00
_cell.angle_gamma   90.00
#
_symmetry.space_group_name_H-M   'P 1'
#
loop_
_entity.id
_entity.type
_entity.pdbx_description
1 polymer ?
#
loop_
_entity_poly.entity_id
_entity_poly.type
_entity_poly.pdbx_seq_one_letter_code
_entity_poly.pdbx_strand_id
1 'polypeptide(L)' 'MEKLTPTEAFQAMILFLETYYERTQSDEIGALLGSLQLLEDGKPADPAMWQDWLQYSNSVKLSSVNHV' A
#
# COMPACT_ATOMS: atom_id res chain seq x y z
N MET A 1 11.64 10.24 -13.96
CA MET A 1 10.63 9.32 -13.43
C MET A 1 9.48 10.14 -12.90
N GLU A 2 8.25 9.81 -13.28
CA GLU A 2 7.06 10.44 -12.70
C GLU A 2 6.86 9.98 -11.25
N LYS A 3 6.34 10.87 -10.40
CA LYS A 3 6.01 10.53 -9.01
C LYS A 3 4.66 9.84 -8.99
N LEU A 4 4.61 8.65 -8.40
CA LEU A 4 3.36 7.95 -8.16
C LEU A 4 2.45 8.76 -7.21
N THR A 5 1.16 8.75 -7.49
CA THR A 5 0.12 9.14 -6.55
C THR A 5 0.09 8.15 -5.38
N PRO A 6 -0.46 8.52 -4.20
CA PRO A 6 -0.58 7.58 -3.08
C PRO A 6 -1.32 6.29 -3.45
N THR A 7 -2.33 6.39 -4.33
CA THR A 7 -3.08 5.24 -4.83
C THR A 7 -2.25 4.33 -5.73
N GLU A 8 -1.49 4.89 -6.67
CA GLU A 8 -0.61 4.07 -7.53
C GLU A 8 0.51 3.42 -6.73
N ALA A 9 1.06 4.13 -5.74
CA ALA A 9 2.06 3.56 -4.83
C ALA A 9 1.46 2.43 -3.98
N PHE A 10 0.19 2.54 -3.57
CA PHE A 10 -0.51 1.49 -2.85
C PHE A 10 -0.72 0.24 -3.70
N GLN A 11 -1.17 0.42 -4.95
CA GLN A 11 -1.34 -0.67 -5.90
C GLN A 11 0.00 -1.38 -6.19
N ALA A 12 1.07 -0.61 -6.36
CA ALA A 12 2.41 -1.18 -6.54
C ALA A 12 2.86 -2.00 -5.32
N MET A 13 2.53 -1.54 -4.10
CA MET A 13 2.82 -2.26 -2.85
C MET A 13 2.02 -3.57 -2.75
N ILE A 14 0.73 -3.57 -3.10
CA ILE A 14 -0.09 -4.79 -3.14
C ILE A 14 0.51 -5.81 -4.13
N LEU A 15 0.80 -5.39 -5.37
CA LEU A 15 1.36 -6.27 -6.40
C LEU A 15 2.70 -6.90 -5.97
N PHE A 16 3.53 -6.11 -5.27
CA PHE A 16 4.77 -6.61 -4.70
C PHE A 16 4.52 -7.70 -3.65
N LEU A 17 3.58 -7.48 -2.73
CA LEU A 17 3.23 -8.45 -1.69
C LEU A 17 2.58 -9.71 -2.27
N GLU A 18 1.72 -9.58 -3.29
CA GLU A 18 1.14 -10.73 -4.02
C GLU A 18 2.25 -11.59 -4.63
N THR A 19 3.17 -10.96 -5.37
CA THR A 19 4.32 -11.65 -5.96
C THR A 19 5.19 -12.33 -4.89
N TYR A 20 5.34 -11.71 -3.72
CA TYR A 20 6.11 -12.28 -2.62
C TYR A 20 5.37 -13.47 -1.96
N TYR A 21 4.06 -13.35 -1.77
CA TYR A 21 3.21 -14.42 -1.27
C TYR A 21 3.23 -15.63 -2.21
N GLU A 22 3.10 -15.43 -3.52
CA GLU A 22 3.18 -16.51 -4.51
C GLU A 22 4.45 -17.35 -4.35
N ARG A 23 5.58 -16.71 -4.04
CA ARG A 23 6.89 -17.37 -3.88
C ARG A 23 7.09 -18.04 -2.53
N THR A 24 6.48 -17.51 -1.48
CA THR A 24 6.78 -17.90 -0.10
C THR A 24 5.66 -18.69 0.56
N GLN A 25 4.43 -18.50 0.11
CA GLN A 25 3.20 -19.01 0.74
C GLN A 25 3.13 -18.67 2.24
N SER A 26 3.64 -17.50 2.63
CA SER A 26 3.62 -17.05 4.04
C SER A 26 2.20 -16.66 4.45
N ASP A 27 1.69 -17.33 5.49
CA ASP A 27 0.36 -17.09 6.05
C ASP A 27 0.19 -15.63 6.52
N GLU A 28 1.25 -15.02 7.07
CA GLU A 28 1.23 -13.63 7.52
C GLU A 28 1.03 -12.65 6.36
N ILE A 29 1.68 -12.91 5.22
CA ILE A 29 1.51 -12.09 4.02
C ILE A 29 0.12 -12.34 3.40
N GLY A 30 -0.36 -13.58 3.40
CA GLY A 30 -1.72 -13.91 2.96
C GLY A 30 -2.80 -13.20 3.79
N ALA A 31 -2.64 -13.18 5.11
CA ALA A 31 -3.54 -12.46 6.03
C ALA A 31 -3.51 -10.95 5.77
N LEU A 32 -2.31 -10.37 5.60
CA LEU A 32 -2.15 -8.95 5.26
C LEU A 32 -2.80 -8.61 3.92
N LEU A 33 -2.57 -9.42 2.87
CA LEU A 33 -3.19 -9.24 1.57
C LEU A 33 -4.72 -9.31 1.64
N GLY A 34 -5.28 -10.18 2.50
CA GLY A 34 -6.71 -10.22 2.77
C GLY A 34 -7.25 -8.89 3.32
N SER A 35 -6.53 -8.26 4.26
CA SER A 35 -6.90 -6.92 4.77
C SER A 35 -6.72 -5.80 3.75
N LEU A 36 -5.78 -5.94 2.82
CA LEU A 36 -5.47 -4.96 1.77
C LEU A 36 -6.32 -5.12 0.50
N GLN A 37 -7.10 -6.20 0.38
CA GLN A 37 -7.88 -6.52 -0.80
C GLN A 37 -8.76 -5.33 -1.22
N LEU A 38 -8.64 -4.91 -2.49
CA LEU A 38 -9.45 -3.81 -3.00
C LEU A 38 -10.89 -4.27 -3.26
N LEU A 39 -11.86 -3.50 -2.74
CA LEU A 39 -13.28 -3.65 -3.01
C LEU A 39 -13.64 -2.99 -4.37
N GLU A 40 -14.90 -3.14 -4.80
CA GLU A 40 -15.40 -2.57 -6.06
C GLU A 40 -15.27 -1.04 -6.14
N ASP A 41 -15.19 -0.36 -4.99
CA ASP A 41 -14.99 1.09 -4.91
C ASP A 41 -13.52 1.52 -4.97
N GLY A 42 -12.60 0.56 -5.15
CA GLY A 42 -11.16 0.80 -5.24
C GLY A 42 -10.48 1.09 -3.89
N LYS A 43 -11.17 0.86 -2.76
CA LYS A 43 -10.60 0.98 -1.41
C LYS A 43 -10.29 -0.40 -0.81
N PRO A 44 -9.36 -0.48 0.15
CA PRO A 44 -9.10 -1.73 0.87
C PRO A 44 -10.30 -2.21 1.66
N ALA A 45 -10.39 -3.53 1.86
CA ALA A 45 -11.38 -4.19 2.68
C ALA A 45 -11.35 -3.70 4.14
N ASP A 46 -10.17 -3.35 4.65
CA ASP A 46 -10.00 -2.64 5.91
C ASP A 46 -9.77 -1.13 5.69
N PRO A 47 -10.76 -0.25 6.01
CA PRO A 47 -10.61 1.19 5.89
C PRO A 47 -9.48 1.79 6.73
N ALA A 48 -9.10 1.14 7.85
CA ALA A 48 -8.00 1.62 8.70
C ALA A 48 -6.66 1.51 7.97
N MET A 49 -6.43 0.43 7.22
CA MET A 49 -5.22 0.24 6.42
C MET A 49 -5.05 1.34 5.36
N TRP A 50 -6.15 1.81 4.77
CA TRP A 50 -6.11 2.92 3.82
C TRP A 50 -5.75 4.25 4.47
N GLN A 51 -6.32 4.52 5.65
CA GLN A 51 -6.02 5.74 6.40
C GLN A 51 -4.56 5.79 6.81
N ASP A 52 -4.04 4.68 7.35
CA ASP A 52 -2.63 4.54 7.71
C ASP A 52 -1.74 4.74 6.49
N TRP A 53 -2.07 4.11 5.36
CA TRP A 53 -1.33 4.29 4.12
C TRP A 53 -1.25 5.75 3.67
N LEU A 54 -2.38 6.47 3.68
CA LEU A 54 -2.42 7.88 3.32
C LEU A 54 -1.60 8.73 4.30
N GLN A 55 -1.68 8.46 5.60
CA GLN A 55 -0.91 9.15 6.63
C GLN A 55 0.60 9.02 6.37
N TYR A 56 1.10 7.79 6.18
CA TYR A 56 2.53 7.55 5.95
C TYR A 56 2.98 8.03 4.56
N SER A 57 2.16 7.87 3.53
CA SER A 57 2.46 8.40 2.19
C SER A 57 2.61 9.92 2.19
N ASN A 58 1.77 10.62 2.96
CA ASN A 58 1.84 12.07 3.10
C ASN A 58 3.05 12.52 3.93
N SER A 59 3.42 11.79 4.99
CA SER A 59 4.61 12.12 5.79
C SER A 59 5.90 12.00 4.97
N VAL A 60 6.01 11.00 4.10
CA VAL A 60 7.15 10.85 3.17
C VAL A 60 7.21 12.03 2.17
N LYS A 61 6.05 12.47 1.66
CA LYS A 61 5.98 13.65 0.77
C LYS A 61 6.37 14.94 1.48
N LEU A 62 6.02 15.13 2.75
CA LEU A 62 6.39 16.31 3.53
C LEU A 62 7.88 16.28 3.93
N SER A 63 8.41 15.11 4.28
CA SER A 63 9.82 14.93 4.64
C SER A 63 10.77 15.21 3.46
N SER A 64 10.31 14.98 2.22
CA SER A 64 11.05 15.31 1.01
C SER A 64 11.01 16.80 0.62
N VAL A 65 10.28 17.63 1.37
CA VAL A 65 10.24 19.10 1.22
C VAL A 65 11.15 19.81 2.24
N ASN A 66 11.56 19.14 3.33
CA ASN A 66 12.31 19.75 4.45
C ASN A 66 13.83 19.51 4.42
N HIS A 67 14.40 19.10 3.28
CA HIS A 67 15.84 19.17 3.06
C HIS A 67 16.17 20.35 2.14
N VAL A 68 16.16 21.55 2.72
CA VAL A 68 16.79 22.76 2.15
C VAL A 68 17.59 23.45 3.25
#